data_AF-A0A485CX02-F1
#
_entry.id   AF-A0A485CX02-F1
#
_cell.length_a   1.000
_cell.length_b   1.000
_cell.length_c   1.000
_cell.angle_alpha   90.00
_cell.angle_beta   90.00
_cell.angle_gamma   90.00
#
_symmetry.space_group_name_H-M   'P 1'
#
loop_
_entity.id
_entity.type
_entity.pdbx_description
1 polymer ?
#
loop_
_entity_poly.entity_id
_entity_poly.type
_entity_poly.pdbx_seq_one_letter_code
_entity_poly.pdbx_strand_id
1 'polypeptide(L)'
;MPKMLSPLLRRYTWNSAWLYNARIFIALVGTCALPWWLGDVKLTIPLTLGVVAAALTDLDDRLSGRLRNLVITLICFFIASASVEILFPWPWLFALGLTASTIGFILLGGLGQRYATIAFGALLIAIYTMLGVSLYSHWYMQPMLLIAGAVWYNLLTLTGHLIFPIRPLQDNLARSYEQLAHYLELKSRLFDPDLDDEDQAPLYDLALANGQLMATLNQTKASLLTRLRGDRGQRSTRRTLHYYFVAQDIHERASSSHIQYQALRDNFRYSDVMFRFQRLLSMQSMACQALAKAILLRTPYQHDVRFERAFTHLDAALDRVRASGAAPEQIKALGFLA
;
A
#
# COMPACT_ATOMS: atom_id res chain seq x y z
N MET A 1 -29.39 14.81 12.03
CA MET A 1 -28.71 14.95 10.72
C MET A 1 -27.41 15.71 10.91
N PRO A 2 -26.28 15.25 10.35
CA PRO A 2 -25.19 16.16 9.96
C PRO A 2 -24.79 15.93 8.50
N LYS A 3 -25.38 16.71 7.57
CA LYS A 3 -25.06 16.70 6.12
C LYS A 3 -24.31 17.99 5.71
N MET A 4 -23.24 18.38 6.41
CA MET A 4 -22.50 19.63 6.09
C MET A 4 -20.96 19.53 6.15
N LEU A 5 -20.38 18.33 6.22
CA LEU A 5 -18.94 18.18 5.91
C LEU A 5 -18.77 18.15 4.39
N SER A 6 -18.05 19.14 3.85
CA SER A 6 -17.86 19.30 2.40
C SER A 6 -17.25 18.05 1.77
N PRO A 7 -17.55 17.72 0.50
CA PRO A 7 -17.01 16.52 -0.15
C PRO A 7 -15.48 16.51 -0.20
N LEU A 8 -14.84 17.68 -0.20
CA LEU A 8 -13.39 17.84 -0.12
C LEU A 8 -12.84 17.49 1.28
N LEU A 9 -13.45 18.00 2.37
CA LEU A 9 -13.10 17.60 3.73
C LEU A 9 -13.34 16.10 3.95
N ARG A 10 -14.42 15.56 3.39
CA ARG A 10 -14.73 14.12 3.43
C ARG A 10 -13.67 13.30 2.67
N ARG A 11 -13.15 13.78 1.53
CA ARG A 11 -12.06 13.14 0.78
C ARG A 11 -10.70 13.25 1.51
N TYR A 12 -10.45 14.37 2.19
CA TYR A 12 -9.21 14.64 2.92
C TYR A 12 -9.11 13.83 4.22
N THR A 13 -10.17 13.81 5.04
CA THR A 13 -10.28 12.99 6.27
C THR A 13 -10.37 11.47 6.01
N TRP A 14 -10.63 11.06 4.76
CA TRP A 14 -10.56 9.65 4.37
C TRP A 14 -9.16 9.20 3.93
N ASN A 15 -8.27 10.12 3.58
CA ASN A 15 -6.91 9.78 3.16
C ASN A 15 -6.15 9.14 4.33
N SER A 16 -5.69 7.90 4.17
CA SER A 16 -4.99 7.14 5.21
C SER A 16 -3.70 7.83 5.67
N ALA A 17 -3.05 8.60 4.78
CA ALA A 17 -1.91 9.45 5.13
C ALA A 17 -2.26 10.52 6.18
N TRP A 18 -3.46 11.11 6.15
CA TRP A 18 -3.85 12.13 7.14
C TRP A 18 -4.05 11.54 8.53
N LEU A 19 -4.69 10.36 8.64
CA LEU A 19 -4.81 9.65 9.92
C LEU A 19 -3.45 9.19 10.45
N TYR A 20 -2.55 8.75 9.58
CA TYR A 20 -1.18 8.39 9.94
C TYR A 20 -0.41 9.59 10.51
N ASN A 21 -0.47 10.74 9.83
CA ASN A 21 0.16 11.98 10.29
C ASN A 21 -0.46 12.50 11.60
N ALA A 22 -1.79 12.44 11.73
CA ALA A 22 -2.49 12.81 12.97
C ALA A 22 -2.11 11.89 14.13
N ARG A 23 -1.95 10.58 13.91
CA ARG A 23 -1.45 9.63 14.92
C ARG A 23 -0.05 10.01 15.41
N ILE A 24 0.87 10.32 14.49
CA ILE A 24 2.24 10.74 14.84
C ILE A 24 2.21 12.06 15.62
N PHE A 25 1.42 13.03 15.17
CA PHE A 25 1.27 14.31 15.87
C PHE A 25 0.76 14.12 17.31
N ILE A 26 -0.31 13.33 17.51
CA ILE A 26 -0.85 13.02 18.84
C ILE A 26 0.18 12.27 19.70
N ALA A 27 0.93 11.33 19.11
CA ALA A 27 1.97 10.61 19.83
C ALA A 27 3.06 11.55 20.35
N LEU A 28 3.62 12.40 19.48
CA LEU A 28 4.68 13.36 19.81
C LEU A 28 4.20 14.44 20.80
N VAL A 29 3.00 14.99 20.60
CA VAL A 29 2.40 15.96 21.54
C VAL A 29 2.20 15.32 22.91
N GLY A 30 1.71 14.07 22.97
CA GLY A 30 1.59 13.33 24.22
C GLY A 30 2.92 13.18 24.96
N THR A 31 4.01 12.88 24.23
CA THR A 31 5.34 12.75 24.82
C THR A 31 6.02 14.05 25.25
N CYS A 32 5.55 15.21 24.78
CA CYS A 32 6.03 16.51 25.25
C CYS A 32 5.15 17.08 26.37
N ALA A 33 3.83 16.90 26.27
CA ALA A 33 2.87 17.44 27.24
C ALA A 33 2.93 16.75 28.61
N LEU A 34 3.17 15.43 28.64
CA LEU A 34 3.22 14.67 29.90
C LEU A 34 4.45 15.03 30.76
N PRO A 35 5.69 15.06 30.23
CA PRO A 35 6.85 15.59 30.96
C PRO A 35 6.70 17.06 31.39
N TRP A 36 6.12 17.89 30.54
CA TRP A 36 5.87 19.30 30.87
C TRP A 36 4.89 19.47 32.04
N TRP A 37 3.82 18.67 32.08
CA TRP A 37 2.87 18.66 33.20
C TRP A 37 3.46 18.11 34.50
N LEU A 38 4.39 17.15 34.41
CA LEU A 38 5.14 16.61 35.55
C LEU A 38 6.29 17.54 36.02
N GLY A 39 6.62 18.59 35.27
CA GLY A 39 7.69 19.53 35.59
C GLY A 39 9.12 19.04 35.32
N ASP A 40 9.30 17.80 34.84
CA ASP A 40 10.62 17.24 34.52
C ASP A 40 10.83 17.08 33.01
N VAL A 41 11.43 18.11 32.42
CA VAL A 41 11.71 18.19 30.98
C VAL A 41 12.68 17.11 30.51
N LYS A 42 13.54 16.55 31.38
CA LYS A 42 14.55 15.54 31.01
C LYS A 42 13.90 14.28 30.43
N LEU A 43 12.73 13.92 30.95
CA LEU A 43 11.96 12.74 30.54
C LEU A 43 11.50 12.81 29.05
N THR A 44 11.42 14.01 28.48
CA THR A 44 10.95 14.24 27.10
C THR A 44 11.84 13.55 26.07
N ILE A 45 13.17 13.54 26.26
CA ILE A 45 14.11 13.04 25.26
C ILE A 45 14.00 11.51 25.12
N PRO A 46 14.13 10.69 26.19
CA PRO A 46 13.96 9.24 26.05
C PRO A 46 12.54 8.85 25.61
N LEU A 47 11.51 9.56 26.07
CA LEU A 47 10.12 9.24 25.75
C LEU A 47 9.78 9.49 24.27
N THR A 48 10.26 10.60 23.69
CA THR A 48 10.12 10.89 22.25
C THR A 48 10.96 9.93 21.39
N LEU A 49 12.20 9.64 21.79
CA LEU A 49 13.06 8.67 21.10
C LEU A 49 12.45 7.25 21.10
N GLY A 50 11.80 6.84 22.19
CA GLY A 50 11.04 5.59 22.28
C GLY A 50 9.84 5.54 21.33
N VAL A 51 9.10 6.65 21.19
CA VAL A 51 8.02 6.79 20.19
C VAL A 51 8.57 6.68 18.76
N VAL A 52 9.68 7.35 18.45
CA VAL A 52 10.31 7.32 17.11
C VAL A 52 10.76 5.90 16.76
N ALA A 53 11.42 5.21 17.69
CA ALA A 53 11.83 3.81 17.50
C ALA A 53 10.62 2.88 17.27
N ALA A 54 9.55 3.04 18.05
CA ALA A 54 8.31 2.27 17.84
C ALA A 54 7.62 2.60 16.52
N ALA A 55 7.64 3.86 16.08
CA ALA A 55 7.08 4.26 14.79
C ALA A 55 7.86 3.68 13.59
N LEU A 56 9.19 3.64 13.69
CA LEU A 56 10.06 3.03 12.68
C LEU A 56 9.99 1.50 12.65
N THR A 57 9.50 0.87 13.72
CA THR A 57 9.31 -0.58 13.82
C THR A 57 7.87 -1.06 13.68
N ASP A 58 6.93 -0.14 13.43
CA ASP A 58 5.52 -0.48 13.23
C ASP A 58 5.32 -1.19 11.88
N LEU A 59 5.02 -2.48 11.96
CA LEU A 59 4.75 -3.34 10.80
C LEU A 59 3.24 -3.47 10.60
N ASP A 60 2.77 -3.37 9.36
CA ASP A 60 1.37 -3.53 8.97
C ASP A 60 0.90 -5.00 8.99
N ASP A 61 0.89 -5.57 10.19
CA ASP A 61 0.38 -6.90 10.47
C ASP A 61 -1.05 -6.88 11.03
N ARG A 62 -1.76 -8.01 10.89
CA ARG A 62 -3.05 -8.23 11.57
C ARG A 62 -2.92 -7.94 13.07
N LEU A 63 -3.99 -7.49 13.71
CA LEU A 63 -4.06 -7.24 15.17
C LEU A 63 -3.37 -8.31 16.04
N SER A 64 -3.62 -9.60 15.81
CA SER A 64 -2.99 -10.69 16.58
C SER A 64 -1.49 -10.87 16.29
N GLY A 65 -1.07 -10.63 15.04
CA GLY A 65 0.33 -10.61 14.65
C GLY A 65 1.05 -9.39 15.23
N ARG A 66 0.48 -8.20 15.08
CA ARG A 66 1.00 -6.94 15.65
C ARG A 66 1.12 -7.03 17.18
N LEU A 67 0.16 -7.63 17.90
CA LEU A 67 0.28 -7.80 19.36
C LEU A 67 1.45 -8.72 19.75
N ARG A 68 1.65 -9.83 19.02
CA ARG A 68 2.81 -10.71 19.23
C ARG A 68 4.12 -10.01 18.90
N ASN A 69 4.19 -9.29 17.77
CA ASN A 69 5.37 -8.53 17.36
C ASN A 69 5.68 -7.45 18.41
N LEU A 70 4.69 -6.69 18.86
CA LEU A 70 4.81 -5.67 19.91
C LEU A 70 5.47 -6.24 21.17
N VAL A 71 5.01 -7.40 21.67
CA VAL A 71 5.63 -8.05 22.84
C VAL A 71 7.10 -8.40 22.57
N ILE A 72 7.41 -8.96 21.39
CA ILE A 72 8.79 -9.28 20.99
C ILE A 72 9.65 -8.00 20.90
N THR A 73 9.13 -6.94 20.29
CA THR A 73 9.80 -5.64 20.15
C THR A 73 10.08 -5.00 21.50
N LEU A 74 9.11 -4.96 22.41
CA LEU A 74 9.31 -4.38 23.76
C LEU A 74 10.34 -5.17 24.58
N ILE A 75 10.30 -6.50 24.54
CA ILE A 75 11.32 -7.34 25.19
C ILE A 75 12.70 -7.09 24.57
N CYS A 76 12.78 -7.01 23.24
CA CYS A 76 14.03 -6.77 22.53
C CYS A 76 14.61 -5.37 22.83
N PHE A 77 13.76 -4.34 22.87
CA PHE A 77 14.13 -2.98 23.25
C PHE A 77 14.61 -2.89 24.70
N PHE A 78 13.94 -3.60 25.63
CA PHE A 78 14.37 -3.68 27.03
C PHE A 78 15.75 -4.32 27.16
N ILE A 79 15.96 -5.48 26.52
CA ILE A 79 17.25 -6.20 26.56
C ILE A 79 18.35 -5.34 25.93
N ALA A 80 18.09 -4.71 24.77
CA ALA A 80 19.06 -3.85 24.09
C ALA A 80 19.45 -2.64 24.95
N SER A 81 18.47 -1.95 25.53
CA SER A 81 18.69 -0.76 26.35
C SER A 81 19.36 -1.10 27.70
N ALA A 82 18.84 -2.08 28.44
CA ALA A 82 19.44 -2.51 29.71
C ALA A 82 20.86 -3.07 29.53
N SER A 83 21.14 -3.79 28.42
CA SER A 83 22.48 -4.26 28.09
C SER A 83 23.47 -3.10 27.92
N VAL A 84 23.07 -2.03 27.22
CA VAL A 84 23.92 -0.83 27.07
C VAL A 84 24.29 -0.24 28.42
N GLU A 85 23.32 -0.02 29.33
CA GLU A 85 23.60 0.65 30.62
C GLU A 85 24.40 -0.21 31.60
N ILE A 86 24.13 -1.52 31.65
CA ILE A 86 24.88 -2.46 32.51
C ILE A 86 26.33 -2.60 32.05
N LEU A 87 26.57 -2.60 30.73
CA LEU A 87 27.88 -2.91 30.14
C LEU A 87 28.72 -1.65 29.87
N PHE A 88 28.12 -0.45 29.90
CA PHE A 88 28.79 0.85 29.72
C PHE A 88 30.05 1.05 30.59
N PRO A 89 30.10 0.65 31.88
CA PRO A 89 31.31 0.84 32.69
C PRO A 89 32.48 -0.08 32.30
N TRP A 90 32.29 -1.05 31.39
CA TRP A 90 33.29 -2.04 30.97
C TRP A 90 33.47 -2.00 29.44
N PRO A 91 34.22 -1.03 28.88
CA PRO A 91 34.24 -0.74 27.45
C PRO A 91 34.58 -1.93 26.52
N TRP A 92 35.44 -2.84 26.95
CA TRP A 92 35.81 -4.04 26.18
C TRP A 92 34.67 -5.07 26.11
N LEU A 93 33.94 -5.28 27.21
CA LEU A 93 32.74 -6.11 27.22
C LEU A 93 31.61 -5.43 26.43
N PHE A 94 31.47 -4.11 26.55
CA PHE A 94 30.53 -3.34 25.74
C PHE A 94 30.78 -3.52 24.24
N ALA A 95 32.04 -3.38 23.79
CA ALA A 95 32.41 -3.59 22.39
C ALA A 95 32.10 -5.03 21.90
N LEU A 96 32.44 -6.05 22.69
CA LEU A 96 32.13 -7.45 22.36
C LEU A 96 30.61 -7.71 22.33
N GLY A 97 29.88 -7.23 23.34
CA GLY A 97 28.43 -7.35 23.45
C GLY A 97 27.70 -6.68 22.29
N LEU A 98 28.09 -5.44 21.95
CA LEU A 98 27.54 -4.68 20.83
C LEU A 98 27.83 -5.38 19.49
N THR A 99 29.05 -5.90 19.30
CA THR A 99 29.43 -6.64 18.08
C THR A 99 28.60 -7.92 17.95
N ALA A 100 28.50 -8.73 19.01
CA ALA A 100 27.73 -9.96 19.04
C ALA A 100 26.22 -9.71 18.82
N SER A 101 25.65 -8.68 19.47
CA SER A 101 24.24 -8.32 19.26
C SER A 101 23.98 -7.79 17.86
N THR A 102 24.91 -7.02 17.27
CA THR A 102 24.77 -6.50 15.90
C THR A 102 24.77 -7.66 14.89
N ILE A 103 25.68 -8.62 15.02
CA ILE A 103 25.69 -9.84 14.20
C ILE A 103 24.38 -10.61 14.38
N GLY A 104 23.96 -10.83 15.63
CA GLY A 104 22.70 -11.53 15.94
C GLY A 104 21.48 -10.85 15.33
N PHE A 105 21.38 -9.53 15.41
CA PHE A 105 20.30 -8.71 14.85
C PHE A 105 20.28 -8.73 13.32
N ILE A 106 21.43 -8.65 12.66
CA ILE A 106 21.53 -8.78 11.19
C ILE A 106 21.08 -10.18 10.74
N LEU A 107 21.52 -11.24 11.43
CA LEU A 107 21.10 -12.62 11.13
C LEU A 107 19.60 -12.84 11.37
N LEU A 108 19.04 -12.25 12.43
CA LEU A 108 17.59 -12.23 12.68
C LEU A 108 16.83 -11.57 11.53
N GLY A 109 17.39 -10.51 10.94
CA GLY A 109 16.84 -9.86 9.75
C GLY A 109 16.76 -10.76 8.52
N GLY A 110 17.68 -11.72 8.37
CA GLY A 110 17.66 -12.71 7.30
C GLY A 110 16.47 -13.68 7.36
N LEU A 111 15.83 -13.85 8.52
CA LEU A 111 14.64 -14.70 8.69
C LEU A 111 13.34 -14.06 8.14
N GLY A 112 13.40 -12.80 7.70
CA GLY A 112 12.32 -12.11 7.01
C GLY A 112 12.13 -10.67 7.47
N GLN A 113 11.51 -9.86 6.61
CA GLN A 113 11.35 -8.40 6.77
C GLN A 113 10.87 -7.98 8.16
N ARG A 114 9.91 -8.71 8.76
CA ARG A 114 9.39 -8.41 10.11
C ARG A 114 10.49 -8.39 11.17
N TYR A 115 11.36 -9.39 11.16
CA TYR A 115 12.46 -9.50 12.13
C TYR A 115 13.54 -8.47 11.85
N ALA A 116 13.80 -8.14 10.58
CA ALA A 116 14.75 -7.09 10.19
C ALA A 116 14.34 -5.72 10.75
N THR A 117 13.05 -5.36 10.68
CA THR A 117 12.57 -4.09 11.22
C THR A 117 12.66 -4.04 12.75
N ILE A 118 12.31 -5.13 13.46
CA ILE A 118 12.44 -5.21 14.93
C ILE A 118 13.91 -5.08 15.35
N ALA A 119 14.81 -5.81 14.67
CA ALA A 119 16.25 -5.77 14.89
C ALA A 119 16.85 -4.36 14.67
N PHE A 120 16.43 -3.66 13.61
CA PHE A 120 16.82 -2.27 13.35
C PHE A 120 16.40 -1.33 14.49
N GLY A 121 15.16 -1.44 14.97
CA GLY A 121 14.70 -0.63 16.10
C GLY A 121 15.43 -0.92 17.41
N ALA A 122 15.79 -2.18 17.67
CA ALA A 122 16.53 -2.56 18.87
C ALA A 122 17.95 -1.96 18.86
N LEU A 123 18.61 -1.95 17.71
CA LEU A 123 19.91 -1.28 17.52
C LEU A 123 19.78 0.24 17.70
N LEU A 124 18.73 0.84 17.15
CA LEU A 124 18.45 2.27 17.24
C LEU A 124 18.12 2.70 18.69
N ILE A 125 17.39 1.87 19.46
CA ILE A 125 17.20 2.02 20.91
C ILE A 125 18.53 1.88 21.67
N ALA A 126 19.40 0.95 21.31
CA ALA A 126 20.72 0.81 21.95
C ALA A 126 21.57 2.10 21.76
N ILE A 127 21.58 2.67 20.55
CA ILE A 127 22.25 3.94 20.25
C ILE A 127 21.64 5.11 21.05
N TYR A 128 20.30 5.20 21.10
CA TYR A 128 19.62 6.20 21.91
C TYR A 128 19.87 6.04 23.41
N THR A 129 20.05 4.80 23.87
CA THR A 129 20.44 4.51 25.25
C THR A 129 21.84 5.07 25.51
N MET A 130 22.81 4.74 24.65
CA MET A 130 24.20 5.19 24.72
C MET A 130 24.33 6.73 24.78
N LEU A 131 23.50 7.47 24.03
CA LEU A 131 23.48 8.94 24.05
C LEU A 131 22.97 9.55 25.37
N GLY A 132 22.19 8.81 26.16
CA GLY A 132 21.55 9.30 27.38
C GLY A 132 22.11 8.77 28.70
N VAL A 133 23.05 7.81 28.69
CA VAL A 133 23.54 7.09 29.89
C VAL A 133 23.94 8.02 31.06
N SER A 134 24.44 9.22 30.78
CA SER A 134 24.86 10.20 31.79
C SER A 134 23.73 11.05 32.39
N LEU A 135 22.49 10.95 31.89
CA LEU A 135 21.36 11.78 32.33
C LEU A 135 20.63 11.24 33.57
N TYR A 136 20.77 9.95 33.88
CA TYR A 136 19.98 9.24 34.89
C TYR A 136 20.85 8.48 35.89
N SER A 137 20.43 8.46 37.16
CA SER A 137 21.19 7.83 38.27
C SER A 137 20.96 6.33 38.43
N HIS A 138 19.96 5.77 37.76
CA HIS A 138 19.56 4.38 37.90
C HIS A 138 19.39 3.71 36.53
N TRP A 139 20.05 2.56 36.35
CA TRP A 139 20.15 1.80 35.09
C TRP A 139 18.81 1.37 34.45
N TYR A 140 17.70 1.48 35.18
CA TYR A 140 16.37 1.07 34.72
C TYR A 140 15.47 2.25 34.34
N MET A 141 15.83 3.50 34.68
CA MET A 141 14.99 4.67 34.42
C MET A 141 14.86 4.95 32.92
N GLN A 142 15.99 5.09 32.24
CA GLN A 142 16.02 5.40 30.81
C GLN A 142 15.47 4.26 29.93
N PRO A 143 15.74 2.96 30.19
CA PRO A 143 15.12 1.86 29.45
C PRO A 143 13.60 1.82 29.66
N MET A 144 13.11 2.08 30.87
CA MET A 144 11.66 2.17 31.13
C MET A 144 11.01 3.36 30.39
N LEU A 145 11.67 4.52 30.30
CA LEU A 145 11.14 5.67 29.56
C LEU A 145 11.09 5.42 28.05
N LEU A 146 12.12 4.80 27.47
CA LEU A 146 12.14 4.38 26.06
C LEU A 146 11.01 3.39 25.76
N ILE A 147 10.77 2.43 26.65
CA ILE A 147 9.66 1.47 26.56
C ILE A 147 8.30 2.15 26.74
N ALA A 148 8.16 3.09 27.67
CA ALA A 148 6.92 3.82 27.89
C ALA A 148 6.51 4.62 26.63
N GLY A 149 7.48 5.27 25.97
CA GLY A 149 7.28 5.90 24.66
C GLY A 149 6.84 4.89 23.60
N ALA A 150 7.51 3.74 23.52
CA ALA A 150 7.17 2.70 22.57
C ALA A 150 5.76 2.10 22.80
N VAL A 151 5.37 1.90 24.06
CA VAL A 151 4.04 1.44 24.47
C VAL A 151 2.98 2.49 24.12
N TRP A 152 3.22 3.77 24.40
CA TRP A 152 2.30 4.87 24.10
C TRP A 152 1.94 4.93 22.62
N TYR A 153 2.96 4.91 21.74
CA TYR A 153 2.74 4.88 20.29
C TYR A 153 1.95 3.64 19.83
N ASN A 154 2.29 2.46 20.36
CA ASN A 154 1.59 1.22 20.03
C ASN A 154 0.15 1.21 20.53
N LEU A 155 -0.15 1.81 21.68
CA LEU A 155 -1.49 1.90 22.24
C LEU A 155 -2.37 2.84 21.40
N LEU A 156 -1.86 4.01 21.00
CA LEU A 156 -2.52 4.90 20.03
C LEU A 156 -2.79 4.17 18.69
N THR A 157 -1.83 3.36 18.24
CA THR A 157 -1.93 2.55 17.02
C THR A 157 -3.03 1.50 17.11
N LEU A 158 -3.07 0.73 18.21
CA LEU A 158 -4.08 -0.29 18.47
C LEU A 158 -5.48 0.33 18.57
N THR A 159 -5.63 1.43 19.31
CA THR A 159 -6.91 2.17 19.40
C THR A 159 -7.36 2.70 18.03
N GLY A 160 -6.45 3.24 17.23
CA GLY A 160 -6.77 3.66 15.85
C GLY A 160 -7.28 2.51 14.97
N HIS A 161 -6.70 1.31 15.11
CA HIS A 161 -7.14 0.12 14.39
C HIS A 161 -8.48 -0.43 14.91
N LEU A 162 -8.75 -0.35 16.21
CA LEU A 162 -10.04 -0.73 16.81
C LEU A 162 -11.18 0.20 16.35
N ILE A 163 -10.91 1.50 16.20
CA ILE A 163 -11.91 2.47 15.73
C ILE A 163 -12.15 2.37 14.21
N PHE A 164 -11.13 2.04 13.40
CA PHE A 164 -11.24 1.96 11.93
C PHE A 164 -10.76 0.62 11.30
N PRO A 165 -11.28 -0.55 11.70
CA PRO A 165 -10.73 -1.89 11.37
C PRO A 165 -10.88 -2.37 9.90
N ILE A 166 -11.14 -1.47 8.95
CA ILE A 166 -11.56 -1.81 7.57
C ILE A 166 -10.76 -1.03 6.48
N ARG A 167 -9.98 0.00 6.82
CA ARG A 167 -9.33 0.87 5.80
C ARG A 167 -8.29 0.18 4.89
N PRO A 168 -7.22 -0.49 5.37
CA PRO A 168 -6.07 -0.82 4.52
C PRO A 168 -6.40 -1.75 3.34
N LEU A 169 -7.31 -2.70 3.52
CA LEU A 169 -7.76 -3.59 2.44
C LEU A 169 -8.66 -2.87 1.41
N GLN A 170 -9.44 -1.87 1.83
CA GLN A 170 -10.23 -1.03 0.91
C GLN A 170 -9.31 -0.09 0.13
N ASP A 171 -8.32 0.50 0.79
CA ASP A 171 -7.32 1.37 0.18
C ASP A 171 -6.48 0.61 -0.86
N ASN A 172 -5.98 -0.59 -0.54
CA ASN A 172 -5.24 -1.44 -1.49
C ASN A 172 -6.09 -1.84 -2.70
N LEU A 173 -7.35 -2.25 -2.50
CA LEU A 173 -8.26 -2.56 -3.60
C LEU A 173 -8.59 -1.33 -4.46
N ALA A 174 -8.79 -0.16 -3.86
CA ALA A 174 -9.01 1.08 -4.61
C ALA A 174 -7.78 1.47 -5.43
N ARG A 175 -6.57 1.33 -4.86
CA ARG A 175 -5.30 1.50 -5.59
C ARG A 175 -5.16 0.52 -6.75
N SER A 176 -5.56 -0.75 -6.59
CA SER A 176 -5.59 -1.71 -7.69
C SER A 176 -6.46 -1.23 -8.86
N TYR A 177 -7.65 -0.65 -8.58
CA TYR A 177 -8.50 -0.07 -9.63
C TYR A 177 -7.98 1.24 -10.21
N GLU A 178 -7.28 2.06 -9.44
CA GLU A 178 -6.64 3.29 -9.91
C GLU A 178 -5.46 2.99 -10.85
N GLN A 179 -4.62 2.00 -10.49
CA GLN A 179 -3.56 1.48 -11.35
C GLN A 179 -4.10 0.75 -12.59
N LEU A 180 -5.20 0.00 -12.44
CA LEU A 180 -5.87 -0.65 -13.58
C LEU A 180 -6.44 0.40 -14.55
N ALA A 181 -7.01 1.49 -14.04
CA ALA A 181 -7.46 2.60 -14.88
C ALA A 181 -6.28 3.26 -15.62
N HIS A 182 -5.17 3.53 -14.93
CA HIS A 182 -3.99 4.12 -15.55
C HIS A 182 -3.40 3.21 -16.65
N TYR A 183 -3.30 1.91 -16.39
CA TYR A 183 -2.89 0.91 -17.37
C TYR A 183 -3.83 0.85 -18.59
N LEU A 184 -5.15 0.83 -18.39
CA LEU A 184 -6.14 0.84 -19.47
C LEU A 184 -6.11 2.13 -20.29
N GLU A 185 -5.89 3.28 -19.64
CA GLU A 185 -5.75 4.58 -20.30
C GLU A 185 -4.50 4.62 -21.18
N LEU A 186 -3.35 4.17 -20.68
CA LEU A 186 -2.12 4.03 -21.47
C LEU A 186 -2.33 3.03 -22.61
N LYS A 187 -2.96 1.87 -22.35
CA LYS A 187 -3.26 0.87 -23.39
C LYS A 187 -4.16 1.46 -24.48
N SER A 188 -5.11 2.33 -24.14
CA SER A 188 -6.00 2.96 -25.12
C SER A 188 -5.25 3.78 -26.17
N ARG A 189 -4.14 4.44 -25.79
CA ARG A 189 -3.30 5.27 -26.68
C ARG A 189 -2.54 4.45 -27.73
N LEU A 190 -2.31 3.16 -27.52
CA LEU A 190 -1.67 2.30 -28.52
C LEU A 190 -2.60 2.00 -29.72
N PHE A 191 -3.89 2.29 -29.59
CA PHE A 191 -4.88 2.22 -30.68
C PHE A 191 -5.09 3.56 -31.40
N ASP A 192 -4.29 4.59 -31.10
CA ASP A 192 -4.33 5.84 -31.83
C ASP A 192 -3.75 5.63 -33.25
N PRO A 193 -4.51 5.88 -34.34
CA PRO A 193 -4.04 5.66 -35.71
C PRO A 193 -2.90 6.60 -36.15
N ASP A 194 -2.73 7.73 -35.47
CA ASP A 194 -1.76 8.77 -35.80
C ASP A 194 -0.56 8.80 -34.83
N LEU A 195 -0.36 7.72 -34.07
CA LEU A 195 0.84 7.53 -33.25
C LEU A 195 2.08 7.32 -34.13
N ASP A 196 3.13 8.10 -33.93
CA ASP A 196 4.40 7.95 -34.66
C ASP A 196 5.08 6.60 -34.32
N ASP A 197 5.44 5.85 -35.35
CA ASP A 197 5.96 4.48 -35.23
C ASP A 197 7.39 4.39 -34.66
N GLU A 198 8.16 5.47 -34.72
CA GLU A 198 9.52 5.52 -34.14
C GLU A 198 9.51 5.64 -32.61
N ASP A 199 8.38 6.06 -32.03
CA ASP A 199 8.30 6.41 -30.61
C ASP A 199 7.94 5.18 -29.75
N GLN A 200 8.96 4.52 -29.18
CA GLN A 200 8.78 3.37 -28.28
C GLN A 200 8.25 3.76 -26.88
N ALA A 201 8.20 5.06 -26.55
CA ALA A 201 7.80 5.56 -25.23
C ALA A 201 6.43 5.04 -24.74
N PRO A 202 5.35 4.98 -25.55
CA PRO A 202 4.04 4.48 -25.09
C PRO A 202 4.04 2.99 -24.72
N LEU A 203 4.87 2.18 -25.39
CA LEU A 203 5.06 0.76 -25.06
C LEU A 203 5.85 0.58 -23.75
N TYR A 204 6.86 1.42 -23.53
CA TYR A 204 7.64 1.45 -22.30
C TYR A 204 6.80 1.88 -21.09
N ASP A 205 6.02 2.97 -21.22
CA ASP A 205 5.11 3.46 -20.19
C ASP A 205 4.05 2.40 -19.83
N LEU A 206 3.49 1.72 -20.83
CA LEU A 206 2.55 0.63 -20.61
C LEU A 206 3.18 -0.55 -19.85
N ALA A 207 4.44 -0.89 -20.15
CA ALA A 207 5.17 -1.94 -19.45
C ALA A 207 5.47 -1.57 -17.98
N LEU A 208 5.86 -0.32 -17.71
CA LEU A 208 6.03 0.20 -16.35
C LEU A 208 4.72 0.17 -15.57
N ALA A 209 3.63 0.66 -16.16
CA ALA A 209 2.31 0.65 -15.53
C ALA A 209 1.80 -0.78 -15.26
N ASN A 210 2.08 -1.73 -16.15
CA ASN A 210 1.78 -3.15 -15.93
C ASN A 210 2.53 -3.71 -14.70
N GLY A 211 3.83 -3.38 -14.55
CA GLY A 211 4.62 -3.77 -13.38
C GLY A 211 4.07 -3.20 -12.07
N GLN A 212 3.70 -1.91 -12.06
CA GLN A 212 3.09 -1.25 -10.90
C GLN A 212 1.71 -1.85 -10.55
N LEU A 213 0.89 -2.15 -11.55
CA LEU A 213 -0.40 -2.81 -11.40
C LEU A 213 -0.26 -4.22 -10.83
N MET A 214 0.64 -5.05 -11.38
CA MET A 214 0.92 -6.39 -10.86
C MET A 214 1.44 -6.38 -9.42
N ALA A 215 2.33 -5.45 -9.07
CA ALA A 215 2.79 -5.27 -7.69
C ALA A 215 1.63 -4.94 -6.74
N THR A 216 0.76 -4.00 -7.15
CA THR A 216 -0.43 -3.57 -6.37
C THR A 216 -1.46 -4.70 -6.24
N LEU A 217 -1.74 -5.46 -7.30
CA LEU A 217 -2.62 -6.63 -7.25
C LEU A 217 -2.06 -7.72 -6.32
N ASN A 218 -0.76 -8.00 -6.37
CA ASN A 218 -0.12 -8.95 -5.46
C ASN A 218 -0.18 -8.50 -3.99
N GLN A 219 0.00 -7.21 -3.70
CA GLN A 219 -0.18 -6.65 -2.36
C GLN A 219 -1.64 -6.79 -1.87
N THR A 220 -2.62 -6.52 -2.74
CA THR A 220 -4.05 -6.72 -2.44
C THR A 220 -4.39 -8.20 -2.22
N LYS A 221 -3.84 -9.11 -3.03
CA LYS A 221 -3.97 -10.57 -2.89
C LYS A 221 -3.39 -11.08 -1.56
N ALA A 222 -2.19 -10.63 -1.20
CA ALA A 222 -1.57 -10.94 0.09
C ALA A 222 -2.45 -10.44 1.25
N SER A 223 -2.99 -9.22 1.14
CA SER A 223 -3.94 -8.64 2.11
C SER A 223 -5.24 -9.47 2.23
N LEU A 224 -5.79 -9.96 1.11
CA LEU A 224 -7.00 -10.79 1.04
C LEU A 224 -6.82 -12.19 1.63
N LEU A 225 -5.74 -12.89 1.27
CA LEU A 225 -5.37 -14.19 1.88
C LEU A 225 -5.14 -14.01 3.38
N THR A 226 -4.54 -12.86 3.74
CA THR A 226 -4.36 -12.36 5.11
C THR A 226 -5.66 -11.80 5.72
N ARG A 227 -6.83 -11.88 5.07
CA ARG A 227 -8.14 -11.89 5.77
C ARG A 227 -8.78 -13.28 5.79
N LEU A 228 -8.90 -13.94 4.63
CA LEU A 228 -9.62 -15.21 4.48
C LEU A 228 -9.19 -16.31 5.47
N ARG A 229 -7.90 -16.39 5.82
CA ARG A 229 -7.40 -17.38 6.79
C ARG A 229 -7.93 -17.20 8.22
N GLY A 230 -8.48 -16.04 8.58
CA GLY A 230 -9.02 -15.77 9.93
C GLY A 230 -10.52 -15.47 9.99
N ASP A 231 -11.15 -15.11 8.87
CA ASP A 231 -12.53 -14.60 8.81
C ASP A 231 -13.31 -15.30 7.69
N ARG A 232 -13.51 -16.62 7.86
CA ARG A 232 -14.24 -17.47 6.91
C ARG A 232 -15.74 -17.19 6.99
N GLY A 233 -16.25 -16.28 6.16
CA GLY A 233 -17.69 -16.18 5.86
C GLY A 233 -18.32 -14.79 5.90
N GLN A 234 -17.62 -13.74 6.34
CA GLN A 234 -18.23 -12.39 6.36
C GLN A 234 -18.61 -11.89 4.96
N ARG A 235 -19.85 -11.35 4.84
CA ARG A 235 -20.37 -10.74 3.60
C ARG A 235 -19.45 -9.66 3.03
N SER A 236 -18.77 -8.89 3.90
CA SER A 236 -17.80 -7.86 3.47
C SER A 236 -16.59 -8.48 2.75
N THR A 237 -16.01 -9.56 3.30
CA THR A 237 -14.87 -10.27 2.71
C THR A 237 -15.25 -10.83 1.33
N ARG A 238 -16.45 -11.39 1.18
CA ARG A 238 -16.96 -11.88 -0.12
C ARG A 238 -17.09 -10.76 -1.16
N ARG A 239 -17.55 -9.57 -0.77
CA ARG A 239 -17.66 -8.41 -1.67
C ARG A 239 -16.28 -7.90 -2.12
N THR A 240 -15.32 -7.77 -1.21
CA THR A 240 -13.95 -7.36 -1.56
C THR A 240 -13.28 -8.38 -2.47
N LEU A 241 -13.47 -9.68 -2.20
CA LEU A 241 -12.92 -10.76 -3.03
C LEU A 241 -13.51 -10.75 -4.45
N HIS A 242 -14.81 -10.51 -4.60
CA HIS A 242 -15.46 -10.36 -5.91
C HIS A 242 -14.87 -9.20 -6.71
N TYR A 243 -14.71 -8.01 -6.09
CA TYR A 243 -14.04 -6.89 -6.75
C TYR A 243 -12.60 -7.20 -7.16
N TYR A 244 -11.82 -7.87 -6.30
CA TYR A 244 -10.47 -8.29 -6.65
C TYR A 244 -10.44 -9.22 -7.87
N PHE A 245 -11.34 -10.21 -7.95
CA PHE A 245 -11.42 -11.09 -9.13
C PHE A 245 -11.86 -10.35 -10.40
N VAL A 246 -12.77 -9.37 -10.30
CA VAL A 246 -13.14 -8.52 -11.45
C VAL A 246 -11.94 -7.69 -11.93
N ALA A 247 -11.16 -7.11 -11.02
CA ALA A 247 -9.94 -6.38 -11.38
C ALA A 247 -8.87 -7.29 -12.03
N GLN A 248 -8.74 -8.53 -11.53
CA GLN A 248 -7.82 -9.52 -12.08
C GLN A 248 -8.27 -10.01 -13.48
N ASP A 249 -9.56 -10.32 -13.69
CA ASP A 249 -10.09 -10.74 -15.00
C ASP A 249 -9.93 -9.64 -16.07
N ILE A 250 -10.22 -8.37 -15.72
CA ILE A 250 -9.98 -7.24 -16.63
C ILE A 250 -8.48 -7.12 -16.96
N HIS A 251 -7.58 -7.29 -15.98
CA HIS A 251 -6.13 -7.26 -16.21
C HIS A 251 -5.64 -8.43 -17.07
N GLU A 252 -6.10 -9.65 -16.82
CA GLU A 252 -5.72 -10.85 -17.57
C GLU A 252 -6.19 -10.77 -19.03
N ARG A 253 -7.41 -10.32 -19.31
CA ARG A 253 -7.89 -10.07 -20.68
C ARG A 253 -7.11 -8.95 -21.37
N ALA A 254 -6.87 -7.84 -20.65
CA ALA A 254 -6.12 -6.72 -21.20
C ALA A 254 -4.62 -7.03 -21.38
N SER A 255 -4.03 -7.96 -20.63
CA SER A 255 -2.62 -8.34 -20.78
C SER A 255 -2.39 -9.53 -21.72
N SER A 256 -3.39 -10.38 -21.96
CA SER A 256 -3.24 -11.59 -22.80
C SER A 256 -3.27 -11.33 -24.31
N SER A 257 -3.69 -10.12 -24.73
CA SER A 257 -3.69 -9.69 -26.13
C SER A 257 -2.27 -9.33 -26.60
N HIS A 258 -1.50 -10.36 -27.02
CA HIS A 258 -0.24 -10.20 -27.76
C HIS A 258 -0.50 -9.63 -29.15
N ILE A 259 -0.61 -8.31 -29.24
CA ILE A 259 -0.97 -7.58 -30.44
C ILE A 259 0.22 -6.77 -30.94
N GLN A 260 0.53 -6.93 -32.22
CA GLN A 260 1.47 -6.06 -32.92
C GLN A 260 0.72 -4.77 -33.31
N TYR A 261 0.74 -3.78 -32.42
CA TYR A 261 -0.01 -2.53 -32.59
C TYR A 261 0.36 -1.77 -33.87
N GLN A 262 1.61 -1.86 -34.32
CA GLN A 262 2.06 -1.30 -35.60
C GLN A 262 1.32 -1.92 -36.79
N ALA A 263 1.37 -3.25 -36.95
CA ALA A 263 0.61 -3.96 -37.98
C ALA A 263 -0.91 -3.74 -37.87
N LEU A 264 -1.42 -3.45 -36.67
CA LEU A 264 -2.82 -3.08 -36.45
C LEU A 264 -3.12 -1.67 -36.99
N ARG A 265 -2.24 -0.69 -36.75
CA ARG A 265 -2.32 0.66 -37.34
C ARG A 265 -2.22 0.58 -38.86
N ASP A 266 -1.22 -0.10 -39.42
CA ASP A 266 -1.01 -0.21 -40.87
C ASP A 266 -2.26 -0.69 -41.63
N ASN A 267 -2.91 -1.74 -41.12
CA ASN A 267 -4.06 -2.36 -41.76
C ASN A 267 -5.39 -1.66 -41.47
N PHE A 268 -5.51 -0.94 -40.33
CA PHE A 268 -6.77 -0.34 -39.87
C PHE A 268 -6.73 1.19 -39.68
N ARG A 269 -5.69 1.89 -40.17
CA ARG A 269 -5.52 3.36 -40.00
C ARG A 269 -6.76 4.16 -40.40
N TYR A 270 -7.38 3.79 -41.53
CA TYR A 270 -8.57 4.44 -42.09
C TYR A 270 -9.89 3.78 -41.66
N SER A 271 -9.86 2.87 -40.67
CA SER A 271 -11.02 2.17 -40.13
C SER A 271 -11.50 2.79 -38.82
N ASP A 272 -12.82 2.82 -38.61
CA ASP A 272 -13.41 3.29 -37.36
C ASP A 272 -13.16 2.33 -36.16
N VAL A 273 -12.64 1.12 -36.42
CA VAL A 273 -12.38 0.09 -35.39
C VAL A 273 -11.31 0.53 -34.39
N MET A 274 -10.22 1.17 -34.82
CA MET A 274 -9.13 1.60 -33.93
C MET A 274 -9.63 2.62 -32.88
N PHE A 275 -10.30 3.67 -33.34
CA PHE A 275 -10.92 4.68 -32.48
C PHE A 275 -11.99 4.08 -31.54
N ARG A 276 -12.72 3.04 -31.97
CA ARG A 276 -13.69 2.35 -31.11
C ARG A 276 -13.02 1.56 -29.98
N PHE A 277 -11.89 0.89 -30.23
CA PHE A 277 -11.09 0.25 -29.18
C PHE A 277 -10.49 1.26 -28.21
N GLN A 278 -9.88 2.34 -28.71
CA GLN A 278 -9.37 3.46 -27.91
C GLN A 278 -10.46 4.00 -26.97
N ARG A 279 -11.63 4.31 -27.53
CA ARG A 279 -12.79 4.81 -26.78
C ARG A 279 -13.30 3.82 -25.73
N LEU A 280 -13.40 2.52 -26.07
CA LEU A 280 -13.87 1.49 -25.14
C LEU A 280 -12.92 1.34 -23.95
N LEU A 281 -11.61 1.29 -24.20
CA LEU A 281 -10.58 1.18 -23.15
C LEU A 281 -10.52 2.43 -22.26
N SER A 282 -10.65 3.64 -22.82
CA SER A 282 -10.73 4.87 -22.01
C SER A 282 -12.04 4.94 -21.19
N MET A 283 -13.16 4.45 -21.73
CA MET A 283 -14.38 4.24 -20.93
C MET A 283 -14.14 3.27 -19.77
N GLN A 284 -13.52 2.11 -20.04
CA GLN A 284 -13.14 1.10 -19.02
C GLN A 284 -12.24 1.71 -17.93
N SER A 285 -11.28 2.55 -18.31
CA SER A 285 -10.43 3.34 -17.40
C SER A 285 -11.26 4.25 -16.49
N MET A 286 -12.14 5.09 -17.06
CA MET A 286 -13.01 5.98 -16.28
C MET A 286 -13.92 5.22 -15.32
N ALA A 287 -14.46 4.05 -15.73
CA ALA A 287 -15.24 3.17 -14.86
C ALA A 287 -14.41 2.63 -13.69
N CYS A 288 -13.16 2.21 -13.92
CA CYS A 288 -12.25 1.77 -12.88
C CYS A 288 -11.93 2.90 -11.89
N GLN A 289 -11.67 4.13 -12.35
CA GLN A 289 -11.49 5.28 -11.46
C GLN A 289 -12.75 5.61 -10.63
N ALA A 290 -13.93 5.53 -11.24
CA ALA A 290 -15.19 5.76 -10.54
C ALA A 290 -15.46 4.69 -9.48
N LEU A 291 -15.11 3.43 -9.77
CA LEU A 291 -15.20 2.32 -8.82
C LEU A 291 -14.18 2.45 -7.67
N ALA A 292 -12.93 2.85 -7.95
CA ALA A 292 -11.93 3.16 -6.92
C ALA A 292 -12.45 4.23 -5.94
N LYS A 293 -13.00 5.34 -6.47
CA LYS A 293 -13.63 6.41 -5.67
C LYS A 293 -14.82 5.88 -4.86
N ALA A 294 -15.67 5.04 -5.45
CA ALA A 294 -16.83 4.45 -4.76
C ALA A 294 -16.43 3.48 -3.62
N ILE A 295 -15.34 2.71 -3.79
CA ILE A 295 -14.78 1.83 -2.76
C ILE A 295 -14.29 2.65 -1.56
N LEU A 296 -13.51 3.72 -1.80
CA LEU A 296 -13.00 4.60 -0.73
C LEU A 296 -14.14 5.33 0.02
N LEU A 297 -15.09 5.91 -0.72
CA LEU A 297 -16.22 6.66 -0.16
C LEU A 297 -17.36 5.77 0.39
N ARG A 298 -17.26 4.45 0.17
CA ARG A 298 -18.27 3.42 0.52
C ARG A 298 -19.66 3.69 -0.08
N THR A 299 -19.72 4.33 -1.24
CA THR A 299 -20.95 4.55 -1.99
C THR A 299 -21.26 3.35 -2.89
N PRO A 300 -22.52 3.12 -3.27
CA PRO A 300 -22.81 2.20 -4.38
C PRO A 300 -22.14 2.73 -5.66
N TYR A 301 -21.54 1.83 -6.43
CA TYR A 301 -21.07 2.14 -7.78
C TYR A 301 -22.28 2.11 -8.73
N GLN A 302 -22.38 3.11 -9.60
CA GLN A 302 -23.35 3.17 -10.69
C GLN A 302 -22.57 3.05 -11.99
N HIS A 303 -22.87 2.01 -12.77
CA HIS A 303 -22.26 1.79 -14.07
C HIS A 303 -22.92 2.67 -15.13
N ASP A 304 -22.15 3.20 -16.07
CA ASP A 304 -22.68 4.03 -17.15
C ASP A 304 -23.35 3.15 -18.21
N VAL A 305 -24.65 3.32 -18.40
CA VAL A 305 -25.47 2.62 -19.42
C VAL A 305 -24.98 2.82 -20.86
N ARG A 306 -24.06 3.75 -21.11
CA ARG A 306 -23.42 3.94 -22.41
C ARG A 306 -22.43 2.84 -22.78
N PHE A 307 -21.95 2.05 -21.83
CA PHE A 307 -21.01 0.94 -22.08
C PHE A 307 -21.57 -0.11 -23.03
N GLU A 308 -22.80 -0.58 -22.77
CA GLU A 308 -23.46 -1.61 -23.58
C GLU A 308 -23.54 -1.20 -25.05
N ARG A 309 -23.91 0.06 -25.32
CA ARG A 309 -23.92 0.63 -26.68
C ARG A 309 -22.51 0.69 -27.30
N ALA A 310 -21.48 0.99 -26.51
CA ALA A 310 -20.11 1.05 -27.00
C ALA A 310 -19.63 -0.34 -27.48
N PHE A 311 -19.95 -1.41 -26.74
CA PHE A 311 -19.72 -2.80 -27.16
C PHE A 311 -20.50 -3.13 -28.45
N THR A 312 -21.83 -2.94 -28.48
CA THR A 312 -22.63 -3.21 -29.69
C THR A 312 -22.13 -2.48 -30.94
N HIS A 313 -21.63 -1.24 -30.77
CA HIS A 313 -21.06 -0.47 -31.85
C HIS A 313 -19.64 -0.91 -32.27
N LEU A 314 -18.89 -1.55 -31.38
CA LEU A 314 -17.60 -2.18 -31.70
C LEU A 314 -17.81 -3.50 -32.44
N ASP A 315 -18.69 -4.36 -31.94
CA ASP A 315 -19.05 -5.63 -32.59
C ASP A 315 -19.51 -5.42 -34.04
N ALA A 316 -20.45 -4.47 -34.23
CA ALA A 316 -20.92 -4.10 -35.56
C ALA A 316 -19.82 -3.52 -36.48
N ALA A 317 -18.74 -2.97 -35.93
CA ALA A 317 -17.59 -2.49 -36.70
C ALA A 317 -16.62 -3.64 -37.06
N LEU A 318 -16.39 -4.56 -36.13
CA LEU A 318 -15.64 -5.80 -36.36
C LEU A 318 -16.30 -6.67 -37.44
N ASP A 319 -17.63 -6.76 -37.44
CA ASP A 319 -18.37 -7.51 -38.47
C ASP A 319 -18.34 -6.85 -39.86
N ARG A 320 -18.31 -5.50 -39.94
CA ARG A 320 -18.02 -4.80 -41.21
C ARG A 320 -16.62 -5.12 -41.74
N VAL A 321 -15.61 -5.12 -40.86
CA VAL A 321 -14.21 -5.43 -41.22
C VAL A 321 -14.02 -6.90 -41.61
N ARG A 322 -14.77 -7.82 -40.98
CA ARG A 322 -14.87 -9.24 -41.41
C ARG A 322 -15.45 -9.34 -42.82
N ALA A 323 -16.55 -8.64 -43.09
CA ALA A 323 -17.22 -8.66 -44.39
C ALA A 323 -16.37 -8.03 -45.52
N SER A 324 -15.48 -7.09 -45.21
CA SER A 324 -14.55 -6.48 -46.19
C SER A 324 -13.31 -7.33 -46.51
N GLY A 325 -13.19 -8.56 -45.99
CA GLY A 325 -12.14 -9.51 -46.36
C GLY A 325 -10.78 -9.27 -45.69
N ALA A 326 -10.72 -8.57 -44.55
CA ALA A 326 -9.48 -8.42 -43.79
C ALA A 326 -8.95 -9.76 -43.23
N ALA A 327 -7.65 -9.85 -42.98
CA ALA A 327 -7.00 -11.12 -42.65
C ALA A 327 -7.55 -11.76 -41.35
N PRO A 328 -7.94 -13.05 -41.37
CA PRO A 328 -8.65 -13.68 -40.25
C PRO A 328 -7.82 -13.74 -38.95
N GLU A 329 -6.49 -13.78 -39.04
CA GLU A 329 -5.61 -13.77 -37.84
C GLU A 329 -5.64 -12.43 -37.10
N GLN A 330 -5.65 -11.31 -37.83
CA GLN A 330 -5.72 -9.97 -37.24
C GLN A 330 -7.10 -9.72 -36.62
N ILE A 331 -8.17 -10.16 -37.28
CA ILE A 331 -9.54 -10.14 -36.74
C ILE A 331 -9.64 -11.00 -35.46
N LYS A 332 -8.93 -12.13 -35.40
CA LYS A 332 -8.89 -13.00 -34.22
C LYS A 332 -8.15 -12.33 -33.06
N ALA A 333 -7.05 -11.63 -33.34
CA ALA A 333 -6.32 -10.82 -32.36
C ALA A 333 -7.19 -9.68 -31.77
N LEU A 334 -8.00 -9.02 -32.61
CA LEU A 334 -8.99 -8.03 -32.17
C LEU A 334 -10.14 -8.66 -31.35
N GLY A 335 -10.55 -9.87 -31.68
CA GLY A 335 -11.58 -10.62 -30.95
C GLY A 335 -11.19 -11.06 -29.54
N PHE A 336 -9.90 -10.96 -29.15
CA PHE A 336 -9.44 -11.18 -27.77
C PHE A 336 -9.37 -9.89 -26.92
N LEU A 337 -9.70 -8.72 -27.50
CA LEU A 337 -9.77 -7.43 -26.80
C LEU A 337 -11.18 -7.05 -26.32
N ALA A 338 -12.21 -7.63 -26.96
CA ALA A 338 -13.62 -7.43 -26.62
C ALA A 338 -14.07 -8.45 -25.56
#